data_AF-A0A831W8B4-F1
#
_entry.id   AF-A0A831W8B4-F1
#
_cell.length_a   1.000
_cell.length_b   1.000
_cell.length_c   1.000
_cell.angle_alpha   90.00
_cell.angle_beta   90.00
_cell.angle_gamma   90.00
#
_symmetry.space_group_name_H-M   'P 1'
#
loop_
_entity.id
_entity.type
_entity.pdbx_description
1 polymer ?
#
loop_
_entity_poly.entity_id
_entity_poly.type
_entity_poly.pdbx_seq_one_letter_code
_entity_poly.pdbx_strand_id
1 'polypeptide(L)'
;MGLKAGTVDDFSSSMAEAMEQAMAQEYQRLKDAALPQTGRDDRRLLFAAIAQGVVRHLRDNPDAFVLAVETTQTGGGLFDSDGEVESIDTDGVLY
;
A
#
# COMPACT_ATOMS: atom_id res chain seq x y z
N MET A 1 13.16 6.43 -1.06
CA MET A 1 11.97 7.32 -1.08
C MET A 1 11.09 6.93 0.10
N GLY A 2 10.64 7.89 0.91
CA GLY A 2 9.82 7.59 2.10
C GLY A 2 8.34 7.36 1.77
N LEU A 3 7.62 6.70 2.66
CA LEU A 3 6.15 6.57 2.58
C LEU A 3 5.50 7.96 2.67
N LYS A 4 4.88 8.43 1.58
CA LYS A 4 4.13 9.69 1.53
C LYS A 4 2.65 9.43 1.77
N ALA A 5 2.12 9.87 2.91
CA ALA A 5 0.69 9.75 3.21
C ALA A 5 -0.19 10.59 2.27
N GLY A 6 0.21 11.84 2.04
CA GLY A 6 -0.57 12.83 1.30
C GLY A 6 -1.42 13.73 2.20
N THR A 7 -1.82 14.88 1.67
CA THR A 7 -2.79 15.81 2.26
C THR A 7 -3.81 16.21 1.21
N VAL A 8 -4.84 16.98 1.59
CA VAL A 8 -5.79 17.53 0.60
C VAL A 8 -5.07 18.47 -0.39
N ASP A 9 -4.09 19.25 0.10
CA ASP A 9 -3.32 20.20 -0.72
C ASP A 9 -2.19 19.54 -1.52
N ASP A 10 -1.65 18.42 -1.03
CA ASP A 10 -0.58 17.64 -1.66
C ASP A 10 -0.97 16.16 -1.76
N PHE A 11 -1.88 15.90 -2.69
CA PHE A 11 -2.50 14.59 -2.87
C PHE A 11 -1.74 13.69 -3.85
N SER A 12 -1.07 14.26 -4.86
CA SER A 12 -0.42 13.48 -5.92
C SER A 12 0.78 12.66 -5.43
N SER A 13 0.99 11.50 -6.05
CA SER A 13 2.06 10.55 -5.76
C SER A 13 2.08 10.15 -4.28
N SER A 14 0.90 10.01 -3.67
CA SER A 14 0.74 9.68 -2.26
C SER A 14 -0.09 8.41 -2.06
N MET A 15 0.01 7.84 -0.86
CA MET A 15 -0.83 6.71 -0.45
C MET A 15 -2.32 7.06 -0.50
N ALA A 16 -2.71 8.29 -0.16
CA ALA A 16 -4.09 8.74 -0.28
C ALA A 16 -4.60 8.73 -1.73
N GLU A 17 -3.74 9.07 -2.71
CA GLU A 17 -4.07 8.94 -4.13
C GLU A 17 -4.21 7.48 -4.56
N ALA A 18 -3.30 6.60 -4.12
CA ALA A 18 -3.41 5.18 -4.39
C ALA A 18 -4.74 4.59 -3.85
N MET A 19 -5.19 5.03 -2.66
CA MET A 19 -6.49 4.66 -2.10
C MET A 19 -7.67 5.17 -2.95
N GLU A 20 -7.63 6.41 -3.45
CA GLU A 20 -8.68 6.94 -4.35
C GLU A 20 -8.73 6.16 -5.67
N GLN A 21 -7.58 5.76 -6.22
CA GLN A 21 -7.50 4.94 -7.42
C GLN A 21 -8.07 3.53 -7.19
N ALA A 22 -7.72 2.89 -6.08
CA ALA A 22 -8.27 1.60 -5.70
C ALA A 22 -9.80 1.67 -5.56
N MET A 23 -10.33 2.70 -4.88
CA MET A 23 -11.77 2.90 -4.78
C MET A 23 -12.43 3.08 -6.16
N ALA A 24 -11.81 3.82 -7.08
CA ALA A 24 -12.33 3.99 -8.43
C ALA A 24 -12.43 2.66 -9.19
N GLN A 25 -11.43 1.78 -9.05
CA GLN A 25 -11.44 0.45 -9.66
C GLN A 25 -12.53 -0.45 -9.06
N GLU A 26 -12.64 -0.48 -7.72
CA GLU A 26 -13.69 -1.21 -6.99
C GLU A 26 -15.09 -0.72 -7.40
N TYR A 27 -15.28 0.60 -7.47
CA TYR A 27 -16.55 1.21 -7.83
C TYR A 27 -16.95 0.84 -9.27
N GLN A 28 -16.01 0.92 -10.23
CA GLN A 28 -16.27 0.50 -11.60
C GLN A 28 -16.67 -0.97 -11.66
N ARG A 29 -15.98 -1.86 -10.95
CA ARG A 29 -16.33 -3.29 -10.97
C ARG A 29 -17.71 -3.57 -10.40
N LEU A 30 -18.09 -2.87 -9.32
CA LEU A 30 -19.35 -3.10 -8.62
C LEU A 30 -20.54 -2.43 -9.30
N LYS A 31 -20.34 -1.24 -9.88
CA LYS A 31 -21.42 -0.38 -10.39
C LYS A 31 -21.43 -0.26 -11.91
N ASP A 32 -20.43 -0.81 -12.58
CA ASP A 32 -20.19 -0.65 -14.02
C ASP A 32 -20.21 0.82 -14.47
N ALA A 33 -19.71 1.70 -13.60
CA ALA A 33 -19.73 3.14 -13.79
C ALA A 33 -18.50 3.80 -13.17
N ALA A 34 -18.10 4.94 -13.72
CA ALA A 34 -17.00 5.72 -13.17
C ALA A 34 -17.37 6.28 -11.78
N LEU A 35 -16.38 6.41 -10.91
CA LEU A 35 -16.56 7.01 -9.59
C LEU A 35 -17.08 8.45 -9.72
N PRO A 36 -18.20 8.82 -9.07
CA PRO A 36 -18.75 10.16 -9.15
C PRO A 36 -17.80 11.23 -8.63
N GLN A 37 -17.84 12.40 -9.27
CA GLN A 37 -17.11 13.60 -8.83
C GLN A 37 -17.78 14.28 -7.63
N THR A 38 -19.06 14.00 -7.37
CA THR A 38 -19.77 14.46 -6.18
C THR A 38 -19.09 13.92 -4.92
N GLY A 39 -18.82 14.80 -3.95
CA GLY A 39 -18.14 14.44 -2.70
C GLY A 39 -16.64 14.13 -2.86
N ARG A 40 -16.01 14.56 -3.96
CA ARG A 40 -14.57 14.37 -4.20
C ARG A 40 -13.72 14.91 -3.07
N ASP A 41 -14.00 16.12 -2.59
CA ASP A 41 -13.18 16.78 -1.57
C ASP A 41 -13.30 16.06 -0.22
N ASP A 42 -14.52 15.68 0.20
CA ASP A 42 -14.74 14.91 1.41
C ASP A 42 -14.09 13.52 1.34
N ARG A 43 -14.17 12.86 0.19
CA ARG A 43 -13.52 11.57 -0.05
C ARG A 43 -11.99 11.69 0.02
N ARG A 44 -11.42 12.75 -0.56
CA ARG A 44 -9.98 13.01 -0.48
C ARG A 44 -9.53 13.33 0.93
N LEU A 45 -10.31 14.11 1.68
CA LEU A 45 -10.09 14.36 3.09
C LEU A 45 -10.06 13.05 3.89
N LEU A 46 -11.03 12.16 3.64
CA LEU A 46 -11.10 10.84 4.27
C LEU A 46 -9.85 10.00 3.97
N PHE A 47 -9.47 9.85 2.69
CA PHE A 47 -8.29 9.07 2.32
C PHE A 47 -6.99 9.67 2.84
N ALA A 48 -6.85 10.99 2.82
CA ALA A 48 -5.69 11.66 3.42
C ALA A 48 -5.60 11.37 4.92
N ALA A 49 -6.71 11.45 5.67
CA ALA A 49 -6.73 11.16 7.09
C ALA A 49 -6.35 9.70 7.41
N ILE A 50 -6.89 8.74 6.64
CA ILE A 50 -6.55 7.32 6.79
C ILE A 50 -5.07 7.08 6.47
N ALA A 51 -4.59 7.56 5.33
CA ALA A 51 -3.19 7.39 4.93
C ALA A 51 -2.22 8.01 5.95
N GLN A 52 -2.54 9.17 6.53
CA GLN A 52 -1.74 9.79 7.58
C GLN A 52 -1.73 8.94 8.85
N GLY A 53 -2.88 8.38 9.24
CA GLY A 53 -2.97 7.44 10.36
C GLY A 53 -2.11 6.20 10.14
N VAL A 54 -2.19 5.58 8.97
CA VAL A 54 -1.40 4.40 8.60
C VAL A 54 0.09 4.71 8.63
N VAL A 55 0.54 5.78 7.95
CA VAL A 55 1.96 6.15 7.91
C VAL A 55 2.48 6.47 9.30
N ARG A 56 1.71 7.17 10.14
CA ARG A 56 2.10 7.44 11.53
C ARG A 56 2.19 6.15 12.33
N HIS A 57 1.22 5.26 12.20
CA HIS A 57 1.23 3.96 12.89
C HIS A 57 2.44 3.10 12.50
N LEU A 58 2.74 2.98 11.20
CA LEU A 58 3.90 2.23 10.70
C LEU A 58 5.22 2.86 11.14
N ARG A 59 5.30 4.19 11.20
CA ARG A 59 6.47 4.89 11.73
C ARG A 59 6.71 4.57 13.20
N ASP A 60 5.64 4.56 13.99
CA ASP A 60 5.72 4.36 15.44
C ASP A 60 5.84 2.87 15.81
N ASN A 61 5.55 1.96 14.88
CA ASN A 61 5.58 0.51 15.05
C ASN A 61 6.36 -0.14 13.87
N PRO A 62 7.69 -0.01 13.83
CA PRO A 62 8.50 -0.52 12.71
C PRO A 62 8.36 -2.06 12.54
N ASP A 63 8.07 -2.78 13.62
CA ASP A 63 7.81 -4.22 13.65
C ASP A 63 6.54 -4.60 12.86
N ALA A 64 5.63 -3.64 12.61
CA ALA A 64 4.47 -3.85 11.76
C ALA A 64 4.84 -3.89 10.26
N PHE A 65 6.07 -3.49 9.91
CA PHE A 65 6.62 -3.57 8.55
C PHE A 65 7.59 -4.75 8.40
N VAL A 66 7.27 -5.90 9.01
CA VAL A 66 8.03 -7.13 8.81
C VAL A 66 7.48 -7.86 7.59
N LEU A 67 8.23 -7.80 6.49
CA LEU A 67 8.01 -8.66 5.32
C LEU A 67 8.71 -9.98 5.60
N ALA A 68 7.95 -11.01 5.95
CA ALA A 68 8.45 -12.37 6.05
C ALA A 68 8.56 -12.96 4.64
N VAL A 69 9.79 -13.21 4.18
CA VAL A 69 10.05 -13.92 2.93
C VAL A 69 10.27 -15.39 3.28
N GLU A 70 9.32 -16.25 2.93
CA GLU A 70 9.49 -17.69 3.06
C GLU A 70 10.29 -18.22 1.86
N THR A 71 11.57 -18.50 2.05
CA THR A 71 12.42 -19.11 1.03
C THR A 71 12.34 -20.63 1.14
N THR A 72 11.75 -21.31 0.15
CA THR A 72 11.82 -22.78 0.06
C THR A 72 13.12 -23.20 -0.61
N GLN A 73 14.10 -23.62 0.16
CA GLN A 73 15.38 -24.10 -0.37
C GLN A 73 15.24 -25.59 -0.75
N THR A 74 15.35 -25.91 -2.05
CA THR A 74 15.31 -27.31 -2.52
C THR A 74 16.73 -27.87 -2.58
N GLY A 75 17.24 -28.38 -1.45
CA GLY A 75 18.55 -29.04 -1.39
C GLY A 75 18.97 -29.40 0.04
N GLY A 76 19.27 -30.68 0.31
CA GLY A 76 19.68 -31.17 1.63
C GLY A 76 21.17 -30.96 1.89
N GLY A 77 21.55 -29.81 2.44
CA GLY A 77 22.89 -29.53 2.92
C GLY A 77 22.89 -28.38 3.92
N LEU A 78 23.86 -28.38 4.84
CA LEU A 78 24.06 -27.27 5.78
C LEU A 78 24.69 -26.10 5.02
N PHE A 79 23.89 -25.11 4.65
CA PHE A 79 24.35 -23.87 4.06
C PHE A 79 23.96 -22.72 4.98
N ASP A 80 24.95 -21.94 5.43
CA ASP A 80 24.73 -20.60 5.96
C ASP A 80 24.76 -19.67 4.74
N SER A 81 23.59 -19.21 4.30
CA SER A 81 23.48 -18.37 3.11
C SER A 81 22.81 -17.06 3.47
N ASP A 82 23.60 -16.00 3.49
CA ASP A 82 23.14 -14.63 3.34
C ASP A 82 22.69 -14.39 1.90
N GLY A 83 21.54 -13.76 1.72
CA GLY A 83 20.96 -13.46 0.42
C GLY A 83 20.40 -12.05 0.39
N GLU A 84 20.60 -11.35 -0.73
CA GLU A 84 19.99 -10.04 -0.98
C GLU A 84 18.65 -10.23 -1.70
N VAL A 85 17.62 -9.49 -1.28
CA VAL A 85 16.36 -9.43 -2.00
C VAL A 85 16.51 -8.44 -3.16
N GLU A 86 16.68 -8.96 -4.38
CA GLU A 86 16.88 -8.13 -5.59
C GLU A 86 15.62 -7.32 -5.96
N SER A 87 14.42 -7.83 -5.67
CA SER A 87 13.17 -7.10 -5.87
C SER A 87 12.04 -7.67 -5.00
N ILE A 88 11.11 -6.81 -4.58
CA ILE A 88 9.84 -7.18 -3.94
C ILE A 88 8.74 -6.76 -4.89
N ASP A 89 8.08 -7.74 -5.50
CA ASP A 89 6.90 -7.52 -6.33
C ASP A 89 5.66 -7.44 -5.43
N THR A 90 5.00 -6.29 -5.44
CA THR A 90 3.78 -6.02 -4.64
C THR A 90 2.50 -6.52 -5.29
N ASP A 91 2.60 -7.22 -6.43
CA ASP A 91 1.45 -7.75 -7.16
C ASP A 91 0.85 -9.03 -6.51
N GLY A 92 1.33 -9.40 -5.31
CA GLY A 92 0.86 -10.54 -4.55
C GLY A 92 -0.56 -10.36 -4.01
N VAL A 93 -1.44 -11.30 -4.34
CA VAL A 93 -2.75 -11.46 -3.69
C VAL A 93 -2.52 -11.67 -2.19
N LEU A 94 -2.99 -10.72 -1.38
CA LEU A 94 -3.12 -10.92 0.06
C LEU A 94 -4.18 -12.01 0.28
N TYR A 95 -3.73 -13.20 0.71
CA TYR A 95 -4.60 -14.27 1.18
C TYR A 95 -5.12 -13.96 2.59
#